data_AF-A0A363TLC6-F1
#
_entry.id   AF-A0A363TLC6-F1
#
_cell.length_a   1.000
_cell.length_b   1.000
_cell.length_c   1.000
_cell.angle_alpha   90.00
_cell.angle_beta   90.00
_cell.angle_gamma   90.00
#
_symmetry.space_group_name_H-M   'P 1'
#
loop_
_entity.id
_entity.type
_entity.pdbx_description
1 polymer ?
#
loop_
_entity_poly.entity_id
_entity_poly.type
_entity_poly.pdbx_seq_one_letter_code
_entity_poly.pdbx_strand_id
1 'polypeptide(L)'
;MTRLARFDAGNVAFFPPGVVESLLAGGMVIYPTDTLYGLGVDPRSREGLGKLLVLKSREGVKPIPLLLDGPERAADWAEHVPPAAVRLMEGFWPGGVTIVLPAWADTPPQITGGSGTVGLRVPGHPIPRALARALGGAITGTSANRAGNPGDWQTAEEVVREFTGDVDWVLWDGPSPRAG
;
A
#
# COMPACT_ATOMS: atom_id res chain seq x y z
N MET A 1 13.67 4.98 15.06
CA MET A 1 12.62 5.75 15.75
C MET A 1 11.53 6.06 14.73
N THR A 2 10.29 5.69 15.00
CA THR A 2 9.14 5.96 14.11
C THR A 2 8.87 7.46 14.06
N ARG A 3 8.73 8.01 12.85
CA ARG A 3 8.46 9.42 12.61
C ARG A 3 7.00 9.63 12.21
N LEU A 4 6.35 10.63 12.79
CA LEU A 4 4.97 11.01 12.44
C LEU A 4 4.98 12.26 11.57
N ALA A 5 4.30 12.20 10.43
CA ALA A 5 4.04 13.33 9.57
C ALA A 5 2.53 13.52 9.40
N ARG A 6 2.05 14.73 9.66
CA ARG A 6 0.65 15.09 9.47
C ARG A 6 0.47 15.75 8.10
N PHE A 7 -0.50 15.27 7.34
CA PHE A 7 -0.81 15.74 6.00
C PHE A 7 -2.18 16.39 5.97
N ASP A 8 -2.28 17.39 5.10
CA ASP A 8 -3.56 17.81 4.55
C ASP A 8 -3.71 17.07 3.21
N ALA A 9 -4.75 16.24 3.07
CA ALA A 9 -5.01 15.50 1.83
C ALA A 9 -5.22 16.43 0.62
N GLY A 10 -5.52 17.72 0.85
CA GLY A 10 -5.58 18.76 -0.18
C GLY A 10 -4.21 19.20 -0.73
N ASN A 11 -3.10 18.86 -0.08
CA ASN A 11 -1.74 19.23 -0.50
C ASN A 11 -0.74 18.06 -0.36
N VAL A 12 -0.80 17.14 -1.33
CA VAL A 12 0.15 16.00 -1.44
C VAL A 12 1.34 16.30 -2.36
N ALA A 13 1.57 17.57 -2.72
CA ALA A 13 2.61 17.93 -3.69
C ALA A 13 4.03 17.57 -3.22
N PHE A 14 4.21 17.41 -1.91
CA PHE A 14 5.51 17.09 -1.31
C PHE A 14 5.34 16.20 -0.09
N PHE A 15 6.12 15.11 -0.04
CA PHE A 15 6.30 14.34 1.20
C PHE A 15 7.41 14.97 2.04
N PRO A 16 7.38 14.87 3.38
CA PRO A 16 8.50 15.23 4.22
C PRO A 16 9.79 14.60 3.68
N PRO A 17 10.92 15.34 3.70
CA PRO A 17 12.21 14.78 3.33
C PRO A 17 12.48 13.49 4.10
N GLY A 18 12.84 12.41 3.40
CA GLY A 18 13.17 11.12 4.00
C GLY A 18 12.07 10.06 3.93
N VAL A 19 10.83 10.37 3.52
CA VAL A 19 9.78 9.34 3.36
C VAL A 19 10.11 8.42 2.18
N VAL A 20 10.33 9.00 1.01
CA VAL A 20 10.61 8.25 -0.22
C VAL A 20 11.98 7.58 -0.13
N GLU A 21 13.00 8.27 0.38
CA GLU A 21 14.34 7.72 0.59
C GLU A 21 14.31 6.53 1.55
N SER A 22 13.49 6.60 2.61
CA SER A 22 13.30 5.48 3.53
C SER A 22 12.70 4.27 2.81
N LEU A 23 11.69 4.46 1.96
CA LEU A 23 11.05 3.36 1.23
C LEU A 23 11.98 2.73 0.20
N LEU A 24 12.73 3.56 -0.54
CA LEU A 24 13.76 3.09 -1.49
C LEU A 24 14.89 2.33 -0.78
N ALA A 25 15.18 2.67 0.48
CA ALA A 25 16.12 1.96 1.35
C ALA A 25 15.50 0.74 2.08
N GLY A 26 14.30 0.29 1.69
CA GLY A 26 13.65 -0.88 2.30
C GLY A 26 13.00 -0.62 3.66
N GLY A 27 12.69 0.63 3.98
CA GLY A 27 11.87 1.04 5.12
C GLY A 27 10.38 0.80 4.90
N MET A 28 9.60 1.05 5.95
CA MET A 28 8.14 0.85 5.97
C MET A 28 7.41 2.14 6.33
N VAL A 29 6.26 2.35 5.70
CA VAL A 29 5.39 3.50 5.94
C VAL A 29 3.96 3.06 6.23
N ILE A 30 3.32 3.68 7.22
CA ILE A 30 1.87 3.63 7.36
C ILE A 30 1.28 4.87 6.71
N TYR A 31 0.25 4.70 5.89
CA TYR A 31 -0.34 5.78 5.11
C TYR A 31 -1.86 5.64 4.99
N PRO A 32 -2.60 6.74 4.88
CA PRO A 32 -4.06 6.70 4.73
C PRO A 32 -4.47 6.20 3.35
N THR A 33 -5.61 5.51 3.30
CA THR A 33 -6.31 5.19 2.04
C THR A 33 -7.77 5.58 2.14
N ASP A 34 -8.49 5.46 1.03
CA ASP A 34 -9.94 5.62 0.92
C ASP A 34 -10.73 4.47 1.56
N THR A 35 -10.06 3.52 2.23
CA THR A 35 -10.67 2.38 2.92
C THR A 35 -10.18 2.23 4.36
N LEU A 36 -8.97 1.69 4.56
CA LEU A 36 -8.29 1.60 5.86
C LEU A 36 -6.87 2.14 5.69
N TYR A 37 -6.20 2.52 6.78
CA TYR A 37 -4.77 2.80 6.69
C TYR A 37 -4.01 1.59 6.13
N GLY A 38 -3.10 1.86 5.20
CA GLY A 38 -2.22 0.89 4.56
C GLY A 38 -0.86 0.83 5.25
N LEU A 39 -0.23 -0.33 5.18
CA LEU A 39 1.16 -0.56 5.53
C LEU A 39 1.93 -0.86 4.24
N GLY A 40 2.91 0.00 3.95
CA GLY A 40 3.55 0.16 2.66
C GLY A 40 5.05 -0.08 2.69
N VAL A 41 5.52 -0.80 1.68
CA VAL A 41 6.92 -0.90 1.28
C VAL A 41 7.01 -0.79 -0.23
N ASP A 42 8.20 -0.50 -0.75
CA ASP A 42 8.47 -0.68 -2.18
C ASP A 42 8.30 -2.16 -2.54
N PRO A 43 7.37 -2.51 -3.47
CA PRO A 43 7.12 -3.89 -3.86
C PRO A 43 8.30 -4.55 -4.58
N ARG A 44 9.33 -3.79 -4.95
CA ARG A 44 10.59 -4.30 -5.53
C ARG A 44 11.69 -4.46 -4.47
N SER A 45 11.49 -3.93 -3.26
CA SER A 45 12.46 -4.07 -2.16
C SER A 45 12.31 -5.41 -1.45
N ARG A 46 13.27 -6.32 -1.67
CA ARG A 46 13.32 -7.59 -0.94
C ARG A 46 13.39 -7.40 0.57
N GLU A 47 14.12 -6.39 1.03
CA GLU A 47 14.24 -6.04 2.45
C GLU A 47 12.90 -5.55 3.00
N GLY A 48 12.27 -4.59 2.33
CA GLY A 48 10.97 -4.05 2.74
C GLY A 48 9.89 -5.13 2.81
N LEU A 49 9.80 -5.97 1.77
CA LEU A 49 8.87 -7.11 1.75
C LEU A 49 9.14 -8.10 2.89
N GLY A 50 10.40 -8.35 3.22
CA GLY A 50 10.79 -9.19 4.36
C GLY A 50 10.29 -8.63 5.69
N LYS A 51 10.55 -7.34 5.97
CA LYS A 51 10.08 -6.66 7.18
C LYS A 51 8.55 -6.65 7.28
N LEU A 52 7.88 -6.39 6.15
CA LEU A 52 6.42 -6.37 6.06
C LEU A 52 5.80 -7.71 6.45
N LEU A 53 6.36 -8.82 5.94
CA LEU A 53 5.87 -10.16 6.25
C LEU A 53 6.09 -10.53 7.72
N VAL A 54 7.25 -10.20 8.28
CA VAL A 54 7.54 -10.40 9.71
C VAL A 54 6.54 -9.64 10.58
N LEU A 55 6.31 -8.36 10.29
CA LEU A 55 5.42 -7.52 11.08
C LEU A 55 3.96 -7.99 11.04
N LYS A 56 3.51 -8.54 9.90
CA LYS A 56 2.14 -9.05 9.75
C LYS A 56 1.95 -10.46 10.34
N SER A 57 2.99 -11.09 10.90
CA SER A 57 2.97 -12.42 11.51
C SER A 57 2.14 -13.43 10.72
N ARG A 58 2.27 -13.43 9.39
CA ARG A 58 1.41 -14.23 8.52
C ARG A 58 1.88 -15.69 8.55
N GLU A 59 1.16 -16.54 9.26
CA GLU A 59 1.21 -17.99 9.01
C GLU A 59 0.72 -18.24 7.58
N GLY A 60 1.67 -18.52 6.67
CA GLY A 60 1.43 -18.66 5.23
C GLY A 60 1.52 -17.36 4.44
N VAL A 61 1.94 -17.45 3.18
CA VAL A 61 2.12 -16.28 2.31
C VAL A 61 0.77 -15.89 1.71
N LYS A 62 -0.04 -15.12 2.44
CA LYS A 62 -1.22 -14.47 1.84
C LYS A 62 -0.74 -13.42 0.82
N PRO A 63 -1.35 -13.33 -0.37
CA PRO A 63 -1.02 -12.30 -1.35
C PRO A 63 -1.08 -10.89 -0.75
N ILE A 64 -0.27 -9.99 -1.29
CA ILE A 64 -0.21 -8.58 -0.92
C ILE A 64 -0.64 -7.79 -2.16
N PRO A 65 -1.81 -7.10 -2.13
CA PRO A 65 -2.23 -6.29 -3.26
C PRO A 65 -1.28 -5.09 -3.43
N LEU A 66 -1.20 -4.56 -4.64
CA LEU A 66 -0.46 -3.36 -4.97
C LEU A 66 -1.41 -2.20 -5.24
N LEU A 67 -1.07 -1.05 -4.66
CA LEU A 67 -1.71 0.23 -4.97
C LEU A 67 -0.88 0.95 -6.03
N LEU A 68 -1.55 1.35 -7.10
CA LEU A 68 -0.95 1.96 -8.29
C LEU A 68 -1.21 3.47 -8.32
N ASP A 69 -0.33 4.24 -8.98
CA ASP A 69 -0.54 5.68 -9.18
C ASP A 69 -1.48 6.01 -10.35
N GLY A 70 -1.67 5.07 -11.28
CA GLY A 70 -2.59 5.14 -12.41
C GLY A 70 -2.90 3.75 -13.00
N PRO A 71 -4.01 3.61 -13.76
CA PRO A 71 -4.44 2.34 -14.34
C PRO A 71 -3.41 1.75 -15.33
N GLU A 72 -2.64 2.60 -16.01
CA GLU A 72 -1.59 2.21 -16.95
C GLU A 72 -0.50 1.33 -16.31
N ARG A 73 -0.27 1.48 -15.01
CA ARG A 73 0.69 0.65 -14.24
C ARG A 73 0.25 -0.79 -14.08
N ALA A 74 -0.98 -1.14 -14.43
CA ALA A 74 -1.42 -2.53 -14.35
C ALA A 74 -0.56 -3.45 -15.23
N ALA A 75 -0.12 -2.96 -16.39
CA ALA A 75 0.74 -3.72 -17.31
C ALA A 75 2.15 -3.99 -16.75
N ASP A 76 2.61 -3.19 -15.77
CA ASP A 76 3.91 -3.39 -15.13
C ASP A 76 3.93 -4.62 -14.20
N TRP A 77 2.75 -5.13 -13.81
CA TRP A 77 2.60 -6.23 -12.84
C TRP A 77 1.76 -7.40 -13.35
N ALA A 78 0.86 -7.16 -14.29
CA ALA A 78 0.01 -8.19 -14.88
C ALA A 78 0.52 -8.61 -16.26
N GLU A 79 0.65 -9.91 -16.48
CA GLU A 79 1.00 -10.50 -17.79
C GLU A 79 -0.06 -10.18 -18.85
N HIS A 80 -1.33 -10.14 -18.43
CA HIS A 80 -2.45 -9.87 -19.32
C HIS A 80 -3.55 -9.07 -18.61
N VAL A 81 -4.01 -8.00 -19.25
CA VAL A 81 -5.17 -7.20 -18.83
C VAL A 81 -6.31 -7.39 -19.83
N PRO A 82 -7.31 -8.25 -19.53
CA PRO A 82 -8.39 -8.52 -20.47
C PRO A 82 -9.34 -7.32 -20.62
N PRO A 83 -10.08 -7.18 -21.74
CA PRO A 83 -11.01 -6.07 -21.94
C PRO A 83 -12.06 -5.90 -20.84
N ALA A 84 -12.46 -6.98 -20.17
CA ALA A 84 -13.36 -6.91 -19.02
C ALA A 84 -12.71 -6.20 -17.81
N ALA A 85 -11.43 -6.45 -17.56
CA ALA A 85 -10.68 -5.77 -16.52
C ALA A 85 -10.52 -4.28 -16.86
N VAL A 86 -10.23 -3.93 -18.11
CA VAL A 86 -10.17 -2.53 -18.56
C VAL A 86 -11.47 -1.78 -18.25
N ARG A 87 -12.63 -2.36 -18.57
CA ARG A 87 -13.92 -1.74 -18.24
C ARG A 87 -14.13 -1.54 -16.73
N LEU A 88 -13.67 -2.48 -15.91
CA LEU A 88 -13.72 -2.33 -14.45
C LEU A 88 -12.79 -1.21 -13.97
N MET A 89 -11.59 -1.10 -14.54
CA MET A 89 -10.66 0.00 -14.23
C MET A 89 -11.28 1.34 -14.60
N GLU A 90 -11.82 1.51 -15.80
CA GLU A 90 -12.46 2.74 -16.25
C GLU A 90 -13.66 3.16 -15.38
N GLY A 91 -14.42 2.19 -14.86
CA GLY A 91 -15.60 2.46 -14.05
C GLY A 91 -15.34 2.68 -12.56
N PHE A 92 -14.28 2.07 -12.00
CA PHE A 92 -14.08 2.02 -10.54
C PHE A 92 -12.74 2.58 -10.06
N TRP A 93 -11.79 2.90 -10.95
CA TRP A 93 -10.50 3.48 -10.60
C TRP A 93 -10.42 4.96 -11.00
N PRO A 94 -9.94 5.85 -10.11
CA PRO A 94 -9.53 5.61 -8.72
C PRO A 94 -10.70 5.26 -7.79
N GLY A 95 -10.52 4.29 -6.87
CA GLY A 95 -11.57 3.91 -5.92
C GLY A 95 -11.28 2.60 -5.17
N GLY A 96 -12.34 2.02 -4.60
CA GLY A 96 -12.31 0.89 -3.66
C GLY A 96 -12.07 -0.51 -4.24
N VAL A 97 -12.08 -0.65 -5.56
CA VAL A 97 -12.08 -1.98 -6.22
C VAL A 97 -10.66 -2.49 -6.44
N THR A 98 -10.38 -3.72 -6.02
CA THR A 98 -9.13 -4.43 -6.36
C THR A 98 -9.43 -5.47 -7.44
N ILE A 99 -8.65 -5.46 -8.52
CA ILE A 99 -8.78 -6.41 -9.63
C ILE A 99 -7.63 -7.41 -9.54
N VAL A 100 -7.95 -8.71 -9.57
CA VAL A 100 -6.96 -9.80 -9.55
C VAL A 100 -6.67 -10.24 -10.97
N LEU A 101 -5.41 -10.23 -11.37
CA LEU A 101 -4.94 -10.55 -12.71
C LEU A 101 -3.78 -11.57 -12.67
N PRO A 102 -3.54 -12.32 -13.77
CA PRO A 102 -2.31 -13.10 -13.91
C PRO A 102 -1.08 -12.21 -13.75
N ALA A 103 -0.18 -12.58 -12.85
CA ALA A 103 1.04 -11.80 -12.58
C ALA A 103 2.16 -12.21 -13.54
N TRP A 104 3.11 -11.30 -13.80
CA TRP A 104 4.36 -11.70 -14.45
C TRP A 104 5.11 -12.76 -13.63
N ALA A 105 5.80 -13.68 -14.31
CA ALA A 105 6.50 -14.79 -13.67
C ALA A 105 7.62 -14.37 -12.71
N ASP A 106 8.20 -13.18 -12.91
CA ASP A 106 9.24 -12.58 -12.07
C ASP A 106 8.68 -11.71 -10.93
N THR A 107 7.36 -11.60 -10.81
CA THR A 107 6.70 -10.91 -9.69
C THR A 107 7.12 -11.57 -8.38
N PRO A 108 7.57 -10.81 -7.36
CA PRO A 108 8.02 -11.38 -6.10
C PRO A 108 6.96 -12.31 -5.48
N PRO A 109 7.32 -13.52 -5.03
CA PRO A 109 6.36 -14.48 -4.46
C PRO A 109 5.68 -13.96 -3.19
N GLN A 110 6.29 -13.02 -2.48
CA GLN A 110 5.71 -12.32 -1.35
C GLN A 110 4.46 -11.50 -1.75
N ILE A 111 4.43 -10.99 -2.99
CA ILE A 111 3.30 -10.24 -3.56
C ILE A 111 2.20 -11.20 -4.00
N THR A 112 2.55 -12.23 -4.78
CA THR A 112 1.56 -13.17 -5.32
C THR A 112 1.06 -14.19 -4.31
N GLY A 113 1.75 -14.39 -3.19
CA GLY A 113 1.44 -15.49 -2.27
C GLY A 113 1.61 -16.87 -2.91
N GLY A 114 2.35 -16.97 -4.02
CA GLY A 114 2.51 -18.20 -4.79
C GLY A 114 1.29 -18.57 -5.65
N SER A 115 0.27 -17.72 -5.77
CA SER A 115 -0.93 -18.02 -6.57
C SER A 115 -0.72 -17.88 -8.08
N GLY A 116 0.35 -17.22 -8.51
CA GLY A 116 0.54 -16.78 -9.91
C GLY A 116 -0.33 -15.58 -10.30
N THR A 117 -1.00 -14.93 -9.34
CA THR A 117 -1.86 -13.77 -9.59
C THR A 117 -1.46 -12.58 -8.70
N VAL A 118 -1.83 -11.38 -9.12
CA VAL A 118 -1.59 -10.13 -8.39
C VAL A 118 -2.89 -9.34 -8.27
N GLY A 119 -3.17 -8.82 -7.08
CA GLY A 119 -4.26 -7.88 -6.84
C GLY A 119 -3.79 -6.45 -7.05
N LEU A 120 -4.44 -5.70 -7.95
CA LEU A 120 -4.07 -4.34 -8.30
C LEU A 120 -5.24 -3.39 -8.02
N ARG A 121 -4.95 -2.16 -7.59
CA ARG A 121 -5.94 -1.12 -7.33
C ARG A 121 -5.32 0.26 -7.53
N VAL A 122 -6.05 1.19 -8.14
CA VAL A 122 -5.73 2.62 -8.04
C VAL A 122 -6.60 3.21 -6.93
N PRO A 123 -6.04 3.56 -5.75
CA PRO A 123 -6.82 4.06 -4.63
C PRO A 123 -7.35 5.47 -4.90
N GLY A 124 -8.56 5.77 -4.41
CA GLY A 124 -9.13 7.12 -4.50
C GLY A 124 -8.30 8.16 -3.73
N HIS A 125 -7.60 7.71 -2.68
CA HIS A 125 -6.80 8.59 -1.84
C HIS A 125 -5.54 9.12 -2.56
N PRO A 126 -5.24 10.43 -2.46
CA PRO A 126 -4.10 11.02 -3.17
C PRO A 126 -2.73 10.58 -2.61
N ILE A 127 -2.60 10.37 -1.30
CA ILE A 127 -1.33 9.97 -0.65
C ILE A 127 -0.75 8.66 -1.21
N PRO A 128 -1.48 7.53 -1.28
CA PRO A 128 -0.91 6.30 -1.81
C PRO A 128 -0.56 6.39 -3.29
N ARG A 129 -1.30 7.17 -4.09
CA ARG A 129 -0.95 7.40 -5.50
C ARG A 129 0.34 8.21 -5.62
N ALA A 130 0.53 9.22 -4.78
CA ALA A 130 1.77 9.99 -4.75
C ALA A 130 2.96 9.14 -4.28
N LEU A 131 2.78 8.27 -3.28
CA LEU A 131 3.81 7.31 -2.85
C LEU A 131 4.15 6.33 -3.97
N ALA A 132 3.14 5.71 -4.58
CA ALA A 132 3.31 4.78 -5.69
C ALA A 132 4.08 5.44 -6.84
N ARG A 133 3.73 6.67 -7.22
CA ARG A 133 4.44 7.43 -8.25
C ARG A 133 5.92 7.63 -7.92
N ALA A 134 6.22 8.01 -6.68
CA ALA A 134 7.60 8.21 -6.22
C ALA A 134 8.42 6.91 -6.20
N LEU A 135 7.75 5.75 -6.11
CA LEU A 135 8.35 4.41 -6.16
C LEU A 135 8.29 3.75 -7.54
N GLY A 136 8.04 4.52 -8.61
CA GLY A 136 7.97 3.98 -9.97
C GLY A 136 6.71 3.16 -10.24
N GLY A 137 5.57 3.63 -9.71
CA GLY A 137 4.22 3.22 -10.13
C GLY A 137 3.45 2.32 -9.15
N ALA A 138 4.06 1.83 -8.07
CA ALA A 138 3.38 0.92 -7.14
C ALA A 138 3.90 0.98 -5.69
N ILE A 139 3.01 0.74 -4.74
CA ILE A 139 3.32 0.49 -3.31
C ILE A 139 2.46 -0.67 -2.79
N THR A 140 2.92 -1.42 -1.80
CA THR A 140 2.09 -2.49 -1.20
C THR A 140 0.87 -1.95 -0.45
N GLY A 141 -0.28 -2.61 -0.58
CA GLY A 141 -1.59 -2.19 -0.09
C GLY A 141 -2.23 -3.08 0.96
N THR A 142 -1.47 -3.65 1.90
CA THR A 142 -2.09 -4.38 3.03
C THR A 142 -2.53 -3.42 4.13
N SER A 143 -3.59 -3.75 4.88
CA SER A 143 -4.04 -2.95 6.03
C SER A 143 -2.97 -2.83 7.12
N ALA A 144 -2.85 -1.65 7.72
CA ALA A 144 -2.00 -1.35 8.87
C ALA A 144 -2.71 -1.75 10.17
N ASN A 145 -2.73 -3.05 10.45
CA ASN A 145 -3.28 -3.62 11.67
C ASN A 145 -2.52 -4.89 12.08
N ARG A 146 -2.38 -5.13 13.39
CA ARG A 146 -1.94 -6.42 13.91
C ARG A 146 -3.09 -7.43 13.89
N ALA A 147 -2.75 -8.72 13.98
CA ALA A 147 -3.76 -9.78 14.06
C ALA A 147 -4.70 -9.52 15.25
N GLY A 148 -6.02 -9.54 15.00
CA GLY A 148 -7.04 -9.26 16.01
C GLY A 148 -7.39 -7.78 16.20
N ASN A 149 -6.60 -6.84 15.67
CA ASN A 149 -6.93 -5.41 15.69
C ASN A 149 -7.70 -5.05 14.39
N PRO A 150 -8.86 -4.37 14.46
CA PRO A 150 -9.62 -3.98 13.27
C PRO A 150 -8.90 -2.94 12.38
N GLY A 151 -7.93 -2.18 12.91
CA GLY A 151 -7.25 -1.12 12.16
C GLY A 151 -8.12 0.14 11.94
N ASP A 152 -9.10 0.35 12.82
CA ASP A 152 -9.92 1.56 12.86
C ASP A 152 -9.24 2.62 13.73
N TRP A 153 -8.31 3.37 13.13
CA TRP A 153 -7.47 4.34 13.83
C TRP A 153 -8.17 5.68 13.96
N GLN A 154 -8.33 6.18 15.18
CA GLN A 154 -9.01 7.45 15.46
C GLN A 154 -8.02 8.58 15.74
N THR A 155 -6.79 8.26 16.16
CA THR A 155 -5.72 9.23 16.36
C THR A 155 -4.38 8.74 15.81
N ALA A 156 -3.50 9.70 15.47
CA ALA A 156 -2.14 9.38 15.02
C ALA A 156 -1.35 8.64 16.11
N GLU A 157 -1.58 8.99 17.36
CA GLU A 157 -0.92 8.44 18.54
C GLU A 157 -1.25 6.96 18.74
N GLU A 158 -2.47 6.51 18.40
CA GLU A 158 -2.82 5.09 18.43
C GLU A 158 -1.98 4.28 17.43
N VAL A 159 -1.84 4.79 16.20
CA VAL A 159 -1.01 4.16 15.16
C VAL A 159 0.45 4.13 15.59
N VAL A 160 0.98 5.26 16.06
CA VAL A 160 2.37 5.34 16.52
C VAL A 160 2.58 4.37 17.67
N ARG A 161 1.72 4.34 18.68
CA ARG A 161 1.85 3.43 19.83
C ARG A 161 1.84 1.96 19.39
N GLU A 162 0.99 1.59 18.44
CA GLU A 162 0.91 0.22 17.94
C GLU A 162 2.17 -0.21 17.17
N PHE A 163 2.76 0.70 16.38
CA PHE A 163 3.83 0.39 15.43
C PHE A 163 5.19 1.04 15.75
N THR A 164 5.35 1.56 16.97
CA THR A 164 6.60 2.22 17.39
C THR A 164 7.78 1.26 17.28
N GLY A 165 8.79 1.66 16.51
CA GLY A 165 10.01 0.88 16.30
C GLY A 165 9.92 -0.10 15.14
N ASP A 166 8.71 -0.44 14.67
CA ASP A 166 8.52 -1.34 13.55
C ASP A 166 8.48 -0.62 12.20
N VAL A 167 7.89 0.58 12.15
CA VAL A 167 7.79 1.39 10.92
C VAL A 167 8.61 2.67 11.01
N ASP A 168 9.16 3.10 9.87
CA ASP A 168 9.96 4.32 9.78
C ASP A 168 9.10 5.58 9.82
N TRP A 169 7.92 5.51 9.20
CA TRP A 169 7.03 6.64 9.03
C TRP A 169 5.57 6.27 9.26
N VAL A 170 4.84 7.19 9.87
CA VAL A 170 3.37 7.25 9.89
C VAL A 170 2.98 8.56 9.21
N LEU A 171 2.27 8.46 8.10
CA LEU A 171 1.62 9.59 7.44
C LEU A 171 0.19 9.62 7.95
N TRP A 172 -0.26 10.74 8.51
CA TRP A 172 -1.58 10.88 9.12
C TRP A 172 -2.33 12.06 8.52
N ASP A 173 -3.55 11.83 8.03
CA ASP A 173 -4.42 12.90 7.51
C ASP A 173 -5.79 12.98 8.22
N GLY A 174 -6.02 12.10 9.19
CA GLY A 174 -7.27 12.03 9.93
C GLY A 174 -7.64 10.59 10.32
N PRO A 175 -8.75 10.43 11.05
CA PRO A 175 -9.29 9.12 11.41
C PRO A 175 -9.52 8.22 10.18
N SER A 176 -9.42 6.90 10.36
CA SER A 176 -9.85 5.93 9.36
C SER A 176 -11.26 6.27 8.85
N PRO A 177 -11.52 6.15 7.53
CA PRO A 177 -12.86 6.28 7.01
C PRO A 177 -13.79 5.33 7.77
N ARG A 178 -14.87 5.86 8.35
CA ARG A 178 -15.87 5.01 8.99
C ARG A 178 -16.43 4.08 7.93
N ALA A 179 -16.43 2.78 8.21
CA ALA A 179 -17.28 1.86 7.45
C ALA A 179 -18.72 2.37 7.62
N GLY A 180 -19.30 2.85 6.52
CA GLY A 180 -20.72 3.25 6.48
C GLY A 180 -21.64 2.06 6.70
#